data_AF-A0A9W9TST2-F1
#
_entry.id   AF-A0A9W9TST2-F1
#
_cell.length_a   1.000
_cell.length_b   1.000
_cell.length_c   1.000
_cell.angle_alpha   90.00
_cell.angle_beta   90.00
_cell.angle_gamma   90.00
#
_symmetry.space_group_name_H-M   'P 1'
#
loop_
_entity.id
_entity.type
_entity.pdbx_description
1 polymer ?
#
loop_
_entity_poly.entity_id
_entity_poly.type
_entity_poly.pdbx_seq_one_letter_code
_entity_poly.pdbx_strand_id
1 'polypeptide(L)'
;MSLFILQETSAGYALLKAKDKKLFKREKFPEDGSTAEGASNLSSKVLLQLWRRPLPSPRARSPPRLASLLDGIKDEKKASLAVADSKLGNSISKLPGLSLELIADSTTQDAFRAIRENLTTLIPTLAPSDMSTMALGLSHSLARHKLKFSPDKIDTMIVQAIGLLDDMDKELNTYAMRVKEWYGWHFPELAKILNDNIAYARLVLKMGMRTNWETADLSEILPEEIEGAVKSAADRSMGTEISENDLENIQALAHEVVALYEYRAQLSSYLSARMNAIAPNLTALVGELVGARLISHAGSLTSLSKSPASTLQILGAEKALFRALKTKHDTPKYGLIYHASLIGQATGRNKGKMARVLAAKASLGLRIDALAEWDADEGEEEKSAFGNKSRFDLERKLAGMEGKPIKPKGKFDLKEARKYNPDADALDSEEPAAPTKSKKDKKKDKKLVEEVKEDEDMADADSSSESDEESSDGQSELEKQAAKAGLSVKRYQRKLERGEIIFDASGNPTAISKKDLKKAKKDAKKAEKEDGKKRKRSDDADEEKKKKKKKSKGE
;
A
#
# COMPACT_ATOMS: atom_id res chain seq x y z
N MET A 1 -11.87 46.91 51.01
CA MET A 1 -12.31 45.93 50.01
C MET A 1 -11.66 44.59 50.34
N SER A 2 -12.40 43.50 50.23
CA SER A 2 -11.84 42.15 50.23
C SER A 2 -11.16 41.90 48.89
N LEU A 3 -9.94 41.37 48.90
CA LEU A 3 -9.21 41.03 47.69
C LEU A 3 -9.27 39.53 47.47
N PHE A 4 -9.78 39.14 46.31
CA PHE A 4 -9.82 37.75 45.85
C PHE A 4 -8.87 37.57 44.67
N ILE A 5 -8.15 36.47 44.65
CA ILE A 5 -7.25 36.09 43.55
C ILE A 5 -7.84 34.83 42.91
N LEU A 6 -8.14 34.90 41.61
CA LEU A 6 -8.64 33.78 40.82
C LEU A 6 -7.47 33.06 40.17
N GLN A 7 -7.17 31.84 40.63
CA GLN A 7 -6.14 30.99 40.06
C GLN A 7 -6.75 29.86 39.24
N GLU A 8 -6.25 29.71 38.01
CA GLU A 8 -6.57 28.59 37.14
C GLU A 8 -5.47 27.51 37.24
N THR A 9 -5.89 26.26 37.39
CA THR A 9 -5.00 25.10 37.49
C THR A 9 -5.51 23.99 36.57
N SER A 10 -4.66 23.01 36.21
CA SER A 10 -5.09 21.84 35.43
C SER A 10 -6.13 20.98 36.15
N ALA A 11 -6.24 21.12 37.48
CA ALA A 11 -7.19 20.42 38.32
C ALA A 11 -8.48 21.21 38.59
N GLY A 12 -8.55 22.51 38.28
CA GLY A 12 -9.71 23.34 38.63
C GLY A 12 -9.44 24.82 38.87
N TYR A 13 -10.46 25.49 39.40
CA TYR A 13 -10.39 26.89 39.83
C TYR A 13 -10.18 26.97 41.33
N ALA A 14 -9.23 27.81 41.76
CA ALA A 14 -9.01 28.14 43.15
C ALA A 14 -9.22 29.64 43.35
N LEU A 15 -10.06 30.00 44.33
CA LEU A 15 -10.28 31.37 44.75
C LEU A 15 -9.60 31.59 46.10
N LEU A 16 -8.61 32.48 46.12
CA LEU A 16 -7.82 32.78 47.31
C LEU A 16 -8.23 34.15 47.86
N LYS A 17 -8.72 34.19 49.11
CA LYS A 17 -8.99 35.45 49.81
C LYS A 17 -7.73 35.95 50.51
N ALA A 18 -7.20 37.09 50.07
CA ALA A 18 -6.01 37.70 50.66
C ALA A 18 -6.31 38.26 52.06
N LYS A 19 -5.39 38.07 53.02
CA LYS A 19 -5.52 38.63 54.38
C LYS A 19 -5.28 40.14 54.41
N ASP A 20 -4.38 40.63 53.57
CA ASP A 20 -3.97 42.03 53.54
C ASP A 20 -4.63 42.83 52.41
N LYS A 21 -5.23 43.98 52.79
CA LYS A 21 -5.96 44.88 51.89
C LYS A 21 -5.07 45.68 50.91
N LYS A 22 -3.75 45.71 51.13
CA LYS A 22 -2.76 46.48 50.34
C LYS A 22 -1.66 45.59 49.74
N LEU A 23 -1.98 44.33 49.43
CA LEU A 23 -1.01 43.32 48.97
C LEU A 23 -0.13 43.81 47.81
N PHE A 24 -0.73 44.41 46.78
CA PHE A 24 -0.05 44.85 45.55
C PHE A 24 0.68 46.20 45.65
N LYS A 25 0.64 46.87 46.81
CA LYS A 25 1.35 48.15 47.04
C LYS A 25 2.65 47.98 47.84
N ARG A 26 3.01 46.74 48.22
CA ARG A 26 4.24 46.45 48.96
C ARG A 26 5.38 46.15 47.97
N GLU A 27 6.46 46.92 48.03
CA GLU A 27 7.65 46.69 47.18
C GLU A 27 8.41 45.39 47.53
N LYS A 28 8.22 44.86 48.76
CA LYS A 28 8.86 43.62 49.24
C LYS A 28 8.09 42.32 48.93
N PHE A 29 7.01 42.41 48.16
CA PHE A 29 6.16 41.26 47.84
C PHE A 29 6.90 40.05 47.22
N PRO A 30 7.91 40.21 46.34
CA PRO A 30 8.64 39.09 45.74
C PRO A 30 9.48 38.27 46.74
N GLU A 31 10.06 38.94 47.74
CA GLU A 31 10.91 38.30 48.76
C GLU A 31 10.07 37.48 49.74
N ASP A 32 8.96 38.06 50.21
CA ASP A 32 8.02 37.41 51.13
C ASP A 32 7.28 36.22 50.48
N GLY A 33 6.98 36.30 49.17
CA GLY A 33 6.27 35.26 48.42
C GLY A 33 7.10 34.01 48.09
N SER A 34 8.42 34.06 48.26
CA SER A 34 9.34 32.95 47.97
C SER A 34 9.31 31.84 49.01
N THR A 35 8.85 32.13 50.24
CA THR A 35 8.78 31.16 51.34
C THR A 35 7.38 30.57 51.50
N ALA A 36 7.29 29.27 51.81
CA ALA A 36 6.00 28.57 52.00
C ALA A 36 5.17 29.15 53.17
N GLU A 37 5.84 29.66 54.20
CA GLU A 37 5.22 30.36 55.34
C GLU A 37 4.70 31.74 54.94
N GLY A 38 5.45 32.48 54.10
CA GLY A 38 4.98 33.74 53.52
C GLY A 38 3.75 33.55 52.65
N ALA A 39 3.74 32.53 51.77
CA ALA A 39 2.62 32.22 50.89
C ALA A 39 1.33 31.80 51.63
N SER A 40 1.45 30.99 52.69
CA SER A 40 0.31 30.60 53.54
C SER A 40 -0.19 31.75 54.41
N ASN A 41 0.68 32.69 54.78
CA ASN A 41 0.29 33.90 55.49
C ASN A 41 -0.47 34.90 54.59
N LEU A 42 -0.26 34.88 53.27
CA LEU A 42 -0.94 35.78 52.33
C LEU A 42 -2.44 35.46 52.13
N SER A 43 -2.88 34.21 52.30
CA SER A 43 -4.26 33.79 52.03
C SER A 43 -4.94 33.12 53.24
N SER A 44 -6.23 33.39 53.46
CA SER A 44 -6.98 32.89 54.64
C SER A 44 -8.10 31.92 54.33
N LYS A 45 -8.71 32.03 53.15
CA LYS A 45 -9.79 31.15 52.70
C LYS A 45 -9.51 30.75 51.27
N VAL A 46 -9.47 29.44 51.03
CA VAL A 46 -9.34 28.85 49.71
C VAL A 46 -10.68 28.22 49.37
N LEU A 47 -11.43 28.84 48.46
CA LEU A 47 -12.62 28.21 47.89
C LEU A 47 -12.19 27.45 46.65
N LEU A 48 -12.28 26.12 46.71
CA LEU A 48 -11.81 25.21 45.67
C LEU A 48 -12.97 24.61 44.92
N GLN A 49 -12.93 24.71 43.60
CA GLN A 49 -13.72 23.86 42.72
C GLN A 49 -12.78 22.97 41.91
N LEU A 50 -12.56 21.76 42.43
CA LEU A 50 -11.80 20.73 41.73
C LEU A 50 -12.64 20.06 40.64
N TRP A 51 -11.97 19.76 39.54
CA TRP A 51 -12.49 18.93 38.47
C TRP A 51 -12.33 17.47 38.85
N ARG A 52 -13.45 16.78 39.08
CA ARG A 52 -13.48 15.31 39.26
C ARG A 52 -13.08 14.53 37.99
N ARG A 53 -13.16 15.16 36.82
CA ARG A 53 -12.75 14.61 35.52
C ARG A 53 -12.08 15.71 34.69
N PRO A 54 -11.01 15.41 33.94
CA PRO A 54 -10.40 16.36 33.02
C PRO A 54 -11.43 16.80 31.97
N LEU A 55 -11.48 18.10 31.68
CA LEU A 55 -12.45 18.67 30.74
C LEU A 55 -12.20 18.14 29.30
N PRO A 56 -13.26 17.80 28.55
CA PRO A 56 -13.15 17.37 27.15
C PRO A 56 -12.81 18.50 26.18
N SER A 57 -13.01 19.77 26.57
CA SER A 57 -12.69 20.95 25.75
C SER A 57 -12.22 22.11 26.64
N PRO A 58 -10.96 22.57 26.49
CA PRO A 58 -10.46 23.79 27.13
C PRO A 58 -10.95 25.08 26.45
N ARG A 59 -11.56 24.99 25.26
CA ARG A 59 -12.11 26.15 24.51
C ARG A 59 -13.52 26.54 24.95
N ALA A 60 -14.23 25.66 25.65
CA ALA A 60 -15.40 26.08 26.40
C ALA A 60 -14.89 27.01 27.51
N ARG A 61 -14.93 28.31 27.23
CA ARG A 61 -14.52 29.46 28.03
C ARG A 61 -15.28 29.48 29.36
N SER A 62 -15.05 28.48 30.23
CA SER A 62 -16.11 27.78 30.96
C SER A 62 -16.98 28.70 31.85
N PRO A 63 -18.11 29.23 31.32
CA PRO A 63 -18.91 30.17 32.07
C PRO A 63 -19.69 29.55 33.24
N PRO A 64 -20.23 28.30 33.18
CA PRO A 64 -21.18 27.87 34.20
C PRO A 64 -20.50 27.46 35.52
N ARG A 65 -19.30 26.86 35.46
CA ARG A 65 -18.56 26.49 36.68
C ARG A 65 -17.90 27.71 37.30
N LEU A 66 -17.29 28.58 36.49
CA LEU A 66 -16.80 29.86 36.95
C LEU A 66 -17.94 30.73 37.54
N ALA A 67 -19.12 30.74 36.92
CA ALA A 67 -20.31 31.39 37.50
C ALA A 67 -20.70 30.79 38.84
N SER A 68 -20.73 29.46 38.99
CA SER A 68 -21.02 28.82 40.28
C SER A 68 -19.99 29.12 41.38
N LEU A 69 -18.73 29.32 41.01
CA LEU A 69 -17.66 29.76 41.93
C LEU A 69 -17.88 31.21 42.35
N LEU A 70 -18.21 32.08 41.38
CA LEU A 70 -18.44 33.51 41.60
C LEU A 70 -19.77 33.79 42.32
N ASP A 71 -20.76 32.91 42.22
CA ASP A 71 -22.02 32.99 42.97
C ASP A 71 -21.77 32.94 44.48
N GLY A 72 -20.76 32.20 44.94
CA GLY A 72 -20.35 32.15 46.34
C GLY A 72 -19.71 33.44 46.88
N ILE A 73 -19.49 34.44 46.03
CA ILE A 73 -18.85 35.72 46.37
C ILE A 73 -19.86 36.89 46.32
N LYS A 74 -21.09 36.65 45.85
CA LYS A 74 -22.11 37.68 45.62
C LYS A 74 -22.52 38.47 46.87
N ASP A 75 -22.34 37.91 48.07
CA ASP A 75 -22.74 38.55 49.33
C ASP A 75 -21.77 39.66 49.80
N GLU A 76 -20.56 39.74 49.23
CA GLU A 76 -19.55 40.74 49.63
C GLU A 76 -19.67 42.03 48.80
N LYS A 77 -20.40 43.02 49.32
CA LYS A 77 -20.77 44.29 48.64
C LYS A 77 -19.62 45.21 48.16
N LYS A 78 -18.34 44.91 48.46
CA LYS A 78 -17.15 45.70 48.04
C LYS A 78 -15.90 44.81 47.92
N ALA A 79 -15.90 43.90 46.95
CA ALA A 79 -14.80 42.97 46.68
C ALA A 79 -14.07 43.32 45.37
N SER A 80 -12.74 43.22 45.40
CA SER A 80 -11.87 43.36 44.23
C SER A 80 -11.35 41.99 43.80
N LEU A 81 -11.37 41.69 42.51
CA LEU A 81 -10.93 40.41 41.93
C LEU A 81 -9.68 40.59 41.07
N ALA A 82 -8.59 39.93 41.47
CA ALA A 82 -7.36 39.85 40.70
C ALA A 82 -7.44 38.67 39.71
N VAL A 83 -7.20 38.95 38.43
CA VAL A 83 -7.22 37.97 37.33
C VAL A 83 -5.93 38.11 36.50
N ALA A 84 -5.30 37.00 36.14
CA ALA A 84 -4.02 37.00 35.44
C ALA A 84 -4.10 37.48 33.98
N ASP A 85 -5.23 37.21 33.30
CA ASP A 85 -5.45 37.59 31.90
C ASP A 85 -6.50 38.71 31.81
N SER A 86 -6.13 39.82 31.19
CA SER A 86 -7.01 40.99 31.01
C SER A 86 -8.22 40.68 30.13
N LYS A 87 -8.08 39.77 29.16
CA LYS A 87 -9.19 39.33 28.30
C LYS A 87 -10.23 38.52 29.07
N LEU A 88 -9.79 37.72 30.03
CA LEU A 88 -10.67 36.98 30.93
C LEU A 88 -11.37 37.93 31.88
N GLY A 89 -10.63 38.87 32.50
CA GLY A 89 -11.20 39.92 33.35
C GLY A 89 -12.31 40.72 32.65
N ASN A 90 -12.06 41.17 31.42
CA ASN A 90 -13.06 41.88 30.60
C ASN A 90 -14.28 41.04 30.20
N SER A 91 -14.18 39.71 30.24
CA SER A 91 -15.34 38.83 30.01
C SER A 91 -16.15 38.59 31.29
N ILE A 92 -15.47 38.59 32.45
CA ILE A 92 -16.12 38.45 33.77
C ILE A 92 -16.86 39.74 34.14
N SER A 93 -16.32 40.92 33.81
CA SER A 93 -17.00 42.21 34.04
C SER A 93 -18.33 42.34 33.30
N LYS A 94 -18.51 41.62 32.19
CA LYS A 94 -19.73 41.61 31.39
C LYS A 94 -20.79 40.65 31.92
N LEU A 95 -20.48 39.83 32.93
CA LEU A 95 -21.45 38.89 33.50
C LEU A 95 -22.46 39.65 34.39
N PRO A 96 -23.78 39.42 34.20
CA PRO A 96 -24.80 40.09 34.99
C PRO A 96 -24.80 39.60 36.44
N GLY A 97 -24.85 40.52 37.41
CA GLY A 97 -25.01 40.21 38.83
C GLY A 97 -23.73 40.18 39.68
N LEU A 98 -22.59 40.65 39.16
CA LEU A 98 -21.32 40.79 39.92
C LEU A 98 -20.80 42.23 39.83
N SER A 99 -20.88 42.98 40.92
CA SER A 99 -20.27 44.32 41.06
C SER A 99 -18.88 44.20 41.69
N LEU A 100 -17.92 43.60 40.97
CA LEU A 100 -16.53 43.43 41.42
C LEU A 100 -15.60 44.42 40.72
N GLU A 101 -14.69 45.03 41.48
CA GLU A 101 -13.58 45.82 40.92
C GLU A 101 -12.48 44.87 40.43
N LEU A 102 -12.25 44.81 39.11
CA LEU A 102 -11.23 43.93 38.53
C LEU A 102 -9.85 44.60 38.54
N ILE A 103 -8.85 43.84 38.97
CA ILE A 103 -7.43 44.25 38.98
C ILE A 103 -6.66 43.27 38.11
N ALA A 104 -6.10 43.75 37.00
CA ALA A 104 -5.29 42.97 36.07
C ALA A 104 -4.03 43.74 35.69
N ASP A 105 -3.24 44.11 36.71
CA ASP A 105 -2.01 44.89 36.57
C ASP A 105 -0.77 43.99 36.59
N SER A 106 0.37 44.49 36.11
CA SER A 106 1.66 43.76 36.11
C SER A 106 2.09 43.31 37.51
N THR A 107 1.75 44.07 38.55
CA THR A 107 2.02 43.75 39.96
C THR A 107 1.29 42.50 40.45
N THR A 108 0.24 42.06 39.76
CA THR A 108 -0.48 40.82 40.09
C THR A 108 0.27 39.58 39.61
N GLN A 109 1.18 39.70 38.63
CA GLN A 109 1.92 38.56 38.06
C GLN A 109 2.86 37.90 39.08
N ASP A 110 3.51 38.69 39.92
CA ASP A 110 4.37 38.17 40.99
C ASP A 110 3.54 37.38 42.02
N ALA A 111 2.31 37.83 42.29
CA ALA A 111 1.39 37.10 43.17
C ALA A 111 0.98 35.77 42.56
N PHE A 112 0.66 35.75 41.26
CA PHE A 112 0.36 34.51 40.55
C PHE A 112 1.55 33.56 40.48
N ARG A 113 2.79 34.08 40.39
CA ARG A 113 4.01 33.28 40.43
C ARG A 113 4.22 32.64 41.79
N ALA A 114 4.16 33.42 42.87
CA ALA A 114 4.31 32.92 44.24
C ALA A 114 3.25 31.85 44.59
N ILE A 115 2.00 32.04 44.13
CA ILE A 115 0.91 31.08 44.30
C ILE A 115 1.16 29.78 43.51
N ARG A 116 1.78 29.86 42.32
CA ARG A 116 2.10 28.68 41.50
C ARG A 116 3.25 27.88 42.10
N GLU A 117 4.30 28.54 42.56
CA GLU A 117 5.47 27.91 43.19
C GLU A 117 5.06 27.18 44.48
N ASN A 118 4.12 27.74 45.25
CA ASN A 118 3.64 27.20 46.52
C ASN A 118 2.23 26.56 46.44
N LEU A 119 1.80 26.11 45.26
CA LEU A 119 0.42 25.65 45.08
C LEU A 119 0.09 24.39 45.89
N THR A 120 1.03 23.46 45.98
CA THR A 120 0.92 22.21 46.74
C THR A 120 0.84 22.44 48.25
N THR A 121 1.46 23.51 48.75
CA THR A 121 1.40 23.88 50.16
C THR A 121 0.11 24.64 50.49
N LEU A 122 -0.42 25.43 49.54
CA LEU A 122 -1.70 26.13 49.65
C LEU A 122 -2.91 25.19 49.59
N ILE A 123 -2.80 24.07 48.88
CA ILE A 123 -3.88 23.10 48.70
C ILE A 123 -3.39 21.70 49.08
N PRO A 124 -3.39 21.34 50.38
CA PRO A 124 -2.87 20.06 50.85
C PRO A 124 -3.70 18.85 50.36
N THR A 125 -4.90 19.07 49.81
CA THR A 125 -5.73 18.03 49.22
C THR A 125 -5.26 17.57 47.84
N LEU A 126 -4.33 18.29 47.19
CA LEU A 126 -3.73 17.86 45.93
C LEU A 126 -2.29 17.39 46.16
N ALA A 127 -2.05 16.12 45.89
CA ALA A 127 -0.70 15.61 45.78
C ALA A 127 0.01 16.18 44.52
N PRO A 128 1.33 16.41 44.56
CA PRO A 128 2.09 16.89 43.39
C PRO A 128 2.02 15.90 42.21
N SER A 129 1.91 14.60 42.47
CA SER A 129 1.71 13.55 41.46
C SER A 129 0.40 13.69 40.70
N ASP A 130 -0.66 14.12 41.39
CA ASP A 130 -2.00 14.21 40.81
C ASP A 130 -2.08 15.44 39.90
N MET A 131 -1.40 16.52 40.28
CA MET A 131 -1.31 17.72 39.45
C MET A 131 -0.58 17.47 38.14
N SER A 132 0.53 16.73 38.16
CA SER A 132 1.31 16.41 36.96
C SER A 132 0.56 15.47 36.01
N THR A 133 -0.13 14.47 36.55
CA THR A 133 -0.97 13.56 35.75
C THR A 133 -2.18 14.26 35.14
N MET A 134 -2.85 15.15 35.89
CA MET A 134 -3.94 15.98 35.35
C MET A 134 -3.45 16.97 34.30
N ALA A 135 -2.28 17.59 34.49
CA ALA A 135 -1.66 18.48 33.51
C ALA A 135 -1.32 17.73 32.21
N LEU A 136 -0.75 16.52 32.32
CA LEU A 136 -0.48 15.64 31.18
C LEU A 136 -1.78 15.21 30.47
N GLY A 137 -2.81 14.85 31.22
CA GLY A 137 -4.10 14.45 30.67
C GLY A 137 -4.77 15.60 29.90
N LEU A 138 -4.73 16.81 30.46
CA LEU A 138 -5.27 18.02 29.81
C LEU A 138 -4.45 18.42 28.59
N SER A 139 -3.11 18.35 28.66
CA SER A 139 -2.25 18.66 27.52
C SER A 139 -2.47 17.67 26.37
N HIS A 140 -2.58 16.38 26.65
CA HIS A 140 -2.95 15.36 25.66
C HIS A 140 -4.34 15.58 25.10
N SER A 141 -5.33 15.94 25.92
CA SER A 141 -6.70 16.21 25.47
C SER A 141 -6.73 17.43 24.54
N LEU A 142 -6.04 18.52 24.91
CA LEU A 142 -5.94 19.75 24.10
C LEU A 142 -5.19 19.47 22.80
N ALA A 143 -4.06 18.78 22.86
CA ALA A 143 -3.30 18.37 21.68
C ALA A 143 -4.15 17.49 20.77
N ARG A 144 -4.84 16.48 21.32
CA ARG A 144 -5.78 15.64 20.55
C ARG A 144 -6.93 16.44 19.99
N HIS A 145 -7.48 17.44 20.67
CA HIS A 145 -8.54 18.27 20.12
C HIS A 145 -8.04 19.13 18.96
N LYS A 146 -6.85 19.73 19.09
CA LYS A 146 -6.22 20.46 17.98
C LYS A 146 -5.86 19.53 16.82
N LEU A 147 -5.37 18.33 17.11
CA LEU A 147 -4.99 17.31 16.12
C LEU A 147 -6.20 16.58 15.54
N LYS A 148 -7.32 16.43 16.24
CA LYS A 148 -8.58 15.89 15.71
C LYS A 148 -9.13 16.78 14.60
N PHE A 149 -8.75 18.05 14.62
CA PHE A 149 -9.02 19.00 13.55
C PHE A 149 -8.08 18.80 12.35
N SER A 150 -6.93 18.13 12.53
CA SER A 150 -6.01 17.76 11.46
C SER A 150 -6.40 16.37 10.91
N PRO A 151 -6.79 16.27 9.63
CA PRO A 151 -7.20 15.03 8.98
C PRO A 151 -6.01 14.07 8.69
N ASP A 152 -4.78 14.45 9.03
CA ASP A 152 -3.53 13.87 8.51
C ASP A 152 -3.23 12.42 8.93
N LYS A 153 -4.04 11.79 9.79
CA LYS A 153 -3.81 10.41 10.28
C LYS A 153 -4.89 9.40 9.89
N ILE A 154 -5.92 9.82 9.15
CA ILE A 154 -7.03 8.94 8.75
C ILE A 154 -6.59 7.99 7.60
N ASP A 155 -5.53 8.35 6.86
CA ASP A 155 -4.99 7.60 5.73
C ASP A 155 -4.37 6.23 6.11
N THR A 156 -3.89 6.07 7.34
CA THR A 156 -3.41 4.78 7.86
C THR A 156 -4.46 3.67 7.80
N MET A 157 -5.73 4.02 7.98
CA MET A 157 -6.84 3.05 7.90
C MET A 157 -7.05 2.55 6.47
N ILE A 158 -6.81 3.39 5.46
CA ILE A 158 -6.89 3.00 4.05
C ILE A 158 -5.82 1.96 3.72
N VAL A 159 -4.59 2.18 4.21
CA VAL A 159 -3.46 1.24 4.00
C VAL A 159 -3.78 -0.14 4.59
N GLN A 160 -4.35 -0.17 5.79
CA GLN A 160 -4.75 -1.44 6.42
C GLN A 160 -5.93 -2.10 5.68
N ALA A 161 -6.93 -1.30 5.26
CA ALA A 161 -8.10 -1.83 4.57
C ALA A 161 -7.77 -2.44 3.20
N ILE A 162 -6.89 -1.83 2.41
CA ILE A 162 -6.49 -2.41 1.11
C ILE A 162 -5.59 -3.64 1.28
N GLY A 163 -4.69 -3.65 2.27
CA GLY A 163 -3.90 -4.83 2.61
C GLY A 163 -4.80 -6.01 3.00
N LEU A 164 -5.80 -5.77 3.85
CA LEU A 164 -6.78 -6.78 4.21
C LEU A 164 -7.61 -7.24 3.00
N LEU A 165 -7.98 -6.34 2.08
CA LEU A 165 -8.72 -6.70 0.87
C LEU A 165 -7.91 -7.64 -0.04
N ASP A 166 -6.62 -7.34 -0.24
CA ASP A 166 -5.74 -8.19 -1.05
C ASP A 166 -5.49 -9.56 -0.37
N ASP A 167 -5.35 -9.60 0.96
CA ASP A 167 -5.24 -10.86 1.72
C ASP A 167 -6.53 -11.70 1.64
N MET A 168 -7.69 -11.05 1.82
CA MET A 168 -9.00 -11.69 1.70
C MET A 168 -9.22 -12.30 0.32
N ASP A 169 -8.84 -11.63 -0.77
CA ASP A 169 -8.99 -12.17 -2.12
C ASP A 169 -8.19 -13.47 -2.32
N LYS A 170 -6.99 -13.56 -1.72
CA LYS A 170 -6.14 -14.75 -1.76
C LYS A 170 -6.70 -15.89 -0.90
N GLU A 171 -7.14 -15.58 0.32
CA GLU A 171 -7.74 -16.56 1.24
C GLU A 171 -9.06 -17.09 0.69
N LEU A 172 -9.92 -16.21 0.17
CA LEU A 172 -11.20 -16.58 -0.42
C LEU A 172 -11.00 -17.55 -1.58
N ASN A 173 -10.05 -17.29 -2.47
CA ASN A 173 -9.75 -18.22 -3.57
C ASN A 173 -9.24 -19.57 -3.04
N THR A 174 -8.41 -19.57 -1.99
CA THR A 174 -7.88 -20.79 -1.39
C THR A 174 -9.00 -21.62 -0.74
N TYR A 175 -9.88 -20.99 0.03
CA TYR A 175 -11.03 -21.67 0.66
C TYR A 175 -12.05 -22.13 -0.37
N ALA A 176 -12.32 -21.33 -1.41
CA ALA A 176 -13.21 -21.73 -2.49
C ALA A 176 -12.71 -22.96 -3.25
N MET A 177 -11.42 -23.00 -3.58
CA MET A 177 -10.81 -24.19 -4.20
C MET A 177 -10.88 -25.40 -3.27
N ARG A 178 -10.70 -25.19 -1.95
CA ARG A 178 -10.86 -26.26 -0.96
C ARG A 178 -12.28 -26.80 -0.90
N VAL A 179 -13.30 -25.94 -0.93
CA VAL A 179 -14.72 -26.36 -1.00
C VAL A 179 -15.00 -27.15 -2.28
N LYS A 180 -14.46 -26.72 -3.42
CA LYS A 180 -14.58 -27.43 -4.71
C LYS A 180 -13.95 -28.82 -4.68
N GLU A 181 -12.76 -28.95 -4.11
CA GLU A 181 -12.08 -30.25 -3.97
C GLU A 181 -12.81 -31.16 -2.98
N TRP A 182 -13.31 -30.61 -1.87
CA TRP A 182 -13.97 -31.40 -0.83
C TRP A 182 -15.34 -31.91 -1.27
N TYR A 183 -16.20 -31.03 -1.81
CA TYR A 183 -17.50 -31.42 -2.35
C TYR A 183 -17.36 -32.17 -3.70
N GLY A 184 -16.25 -32.01 -4.40
CA GLY A 184 -15.93 -32.72 -5.63
C GLY A 184 -15.87 -34.25 -5.48
N TRP A 185 -15.65 -34.79 -4.28
CA TRP A 185 -15.79 -36.23 -4.02
C TRP A 185 -17.24 -36.70 -4.17
N HIS A 186 -18.20 -35.87 -3.74
CA HIS A 186 -19.63 -36.17 -3.83
C HIS A 186 -20.21 -35.82 -5.20
N PHE A 187 -19.80 -34.67 -5.77
CA PHE A 187 -20.30 -34.19 -7.05
C PHE A 187 -19.18 -33.53 -7.89
N PRO A 188 -18.37 -34.35 -8.60
CA PRO A 188 -17.19 -33.86 -9.33
C PRO A 188 -17.56 -33.00 -10.56
N GLU A 189 -18.67 -33.31 -11.22
CA GLU A 189 -19.09 -32.65 -12.46
C GLU A 189 -19.50 -31.18 -12.23
N LEU A 190 -19.99 -30.86 -11.03
CA LEU A 190 -20.37 -29.51 -10.64
C LEU A 190 -19.22 -28.50 -10.79
N ALA A 191 -17.99 -28.90 -10.43
CA ALA A 191 -16.83 -28.02 -10.51
C ALA A 191 -16.43 -27.69 -11.96
N LYS A 192 -16.84 -28.54 -12.91
CA LYS A 192 -16.59 -28.34 -14.35
C LYS A 192 -17.69 -27.51 -15.01
N ILE A 193 -18.92 -27.61 -14.52
CA ILE A 193 -20.06 -26.82 -15.01
C ILE A 193 -19.99 -25.39 -14.45
N LEU A 194 -19.67 -25.24 -13.16
CA LEU A 194 -19.61 -23.94 -12.47
C LEU A 194 -18.19 -23.45 -12.25
N ASN A 195 -17.80 -22.46 -13.05
CA ASN A 195 -16.54 -21.76 -12.87
C ASN A 195 -16.57 -20.79 -11.68
N ASP A 196 -17.72 -20.14 -11.42
CA ASP A 196 -17.83 -19.20 -10.31
C ASP A 196 -17.78 -19.90 -8.95
N ASN A 197 -16.88 -19.43 -8.10
CA ASN A 197 -16.58 -19.96 -6.78
C ASN A 197 -17.70 -19.65 -5.77
N ILE A 198 -18.33 -18.48 -5.88
CA ILE A 198 -19.37 -18.04 -4.93
C ILE A 198 -20.69 -18.75 -5.24
N ALA A 199 -21.07 -18.79 -6.52
CA ALA A 199 -22.22 -19.58 -6.96
C ALA A 199 -22.08 -21.07 -6.57
N TYR A 200 -20.86 -21.63 -6.67
CA TYR A 200 -20.58 -23.00 -6.21
C TYR A 200 -20.86 -23.17 -4.72
N ALA A 201 -20.33 -22.31 -3.85
CA ALA A 201 -20.55 -22.38 -2.40
C ALA A 201 -22.05 -22.22 -2.04
N ARG A 202 -22.76 -21.28 -2.69
CA ARG A 202 -24.20 -21.09 -2.49
C ARG A 202 -25.03 -22.30 -2.93
N LEU A 203 -24.63 -22.94 -4.02
CA LEU A 203 -25.31 -24.15 -4.50
C LEU A 203 -25.10 -25.33 -3.55
N VAL A 204 -23.89 -25.51 -3.01
CA VAL A 204 -23.62 -26.55 -1.99
C VAL A 204 -24.50 -26.36 -0.76
N LEU A 205 -24.73 -25.12 -0.33
CA LEU A 205 -25.63 -24.80 0.79
C LEU A 205 -27.09 -25.15 0.50
N LYS A 206 -27.59 -24.88 -0.72
CA LYS A 206 -29.00 -25.10 -1.08
C LYS A 206 -29.31 -26.52 -1.55
N MET A 207 -28.43 -27.14 -2.33
CA MET A 207 -28.63 -28.49 -2.85
C MET A 207 -28.34 -29.55 -1.79
N GLY A 208 -27.28 -29.38 -0.99
CA GLY A 208 -26.88 -30.36 0.02
C GLY A 208 -26.42 -31.68 -0.62
N MET A 209 -27.21 -32.74 -0.47
CA MET A 209 -26.95 -34.03 -1.13
C MET A 209 -27.46 -34.05 -2.57
N ARG A 210 -26.81 -34.83 -3.43
CA ARG A 210 -27.28 -35.07 -4.81
C ARG A 210 -28.68 -35.64 -4.88
N THR A 211 -29.13 -36.43 -3.91
CA THR A 211 -30.50 -37.00 -3.86
C THR A 211 -31.59 -35.93 -3.85
N ASN A 212 -31.28 -34.73 -3.38
CA ASN A 212 -32.20 -33.61 -3.26
C ASN A 212 -32.25 -32.74 -4.53
N TRP A 213 -31.83 -33.26 -5.68
CA TRP A 213 -31.70 -32.50 -6.93
C TRP A 213 -33.04 -32.10 -7.57
N GLU A 214 -34.11 -32.88 -7.37
CA GLU A 214 -35.45 -32.57 -7.91
C GLU A 214 -36.18 -31.49 -7.09
N THR A 215 -35.97 -31.50 -5.77
CA THR A 215 -36.64 -30.65 -4.77
C THR A 215 -35.95 -29.31 -4.57
N ALA A 216 -34.67 -29.19 -4.90
CA ALA A 216 -33.92 -27.94 -4.77
C ALA A 216 -34.28 -26.94 -5.89
N ASP A 217 -34.75 -25.77 -5.48
CA ASP A 217 -34.88 -24.60 -6.35
C ASP A 217 -33.55 -23.82 -6.39
N LEU A 218 -32.97 -23.71 -7.58
CA LEU A 218 -31.65 -23.10 -7.82
C LEU A 218 -31.75 -21.79 -8.63
N SER A 219 -32.97 -21.37 -8.95
CA SER A 219 -33.28 -20.22 -9.79
C SER A 219 -32.76 -18.89 -9.22
N GLU A 220 -32.63 -18.78 -7.89
CA GLU A 220 -32.04 -17.62 -7.21
C GLU A 220 -30.52 -17.48 -7.42
N ILE A 221 -29.82 -18.58 -7.74
CA ILE A 221 -28.34 -18.63 -7.75
C ILE A 221 -27.81 -18.71 -9.18
N LEU A 222 -28.50 -19.46 -10.06
CA LEU A 222 -28.03 -19.78 -11.40
C LEU A 222 -29.11 -19.48 -12.45
N PRO A 223 -28.71 -19.09 -13.68
CA PRO A 223 -29.60 -19.07 -14.83
C PRO A 223 -30.15 -20.47 -15.17
N GLU A 224 -31.36 -20.53 -15.72
CA GLU A 224 -32.08 -21.79 -16.05
C GLU A 224 -31.26 -22.75 -16.94
N GLU A 225 -30.49 -22.22 -17.89
CA GLU A 225 -29.64 -23.04 -18.79
C GLU A 225 -28.60 -23.86 -18.01
N ILE A 226 -27.97 -23.24 -17.01
CA ILE A 226 -26.92 -23.87 -16.19
C ILE A 226 -27.57 -24.78 -15.16
N GLU A 227 -28.73 -24.38 -14.62
CA GLU A 227 -29.50 -25.21 -13.69
C GLU A 227 -29.90 -26.56 -14.30
N GLY A 228 -30.44 -26.56 -15.52
CA GLY A 228 -30.80 -27.80 -16.22
C GLY A 228 -29.60 -28.72 -16.43
N ALA A 229 -28.44 -28.15 -16.78
CA ALA A 229 -27.20 -28.90 -16.91
C ALA A 229 -26.76 -29.51 -15.56
N VAL A 230 -26.82 -28.75 -14.47
CA VAL A 230 -26.47 -29.24 -13.12
C VAL A 230 -27.42 -30.35 -12.66
N LYS A 231 -28.74 -30.23 -12.88
CA LYS A 231 -29.72 -31.28 -12.54
C LYS A 231 -29.48 -32.56 -13.35
N SER A 232 -29.22 -32.43 -14.65
CA SER A 232 -28.88 -33.59 -15.50
C SER A 232 -27.56 -34.28 -15.11
N ALA A 233 -26.60 -33.49 -14.64
CA ALA A 233 -25.32 -34.00 -14.13
C ALA A 233 -25.49 -34.65 -12.75
N ALA A 234 -26.38 -34.15 -11.89
CA ALA A 234 -26.64 -34.75 -10.58
C ALA A 234 -27.19 -36.17 -10.69
N ASP A 235 -28.11 -36.39 -11.64
CA ASP A 235 -28.71 -37.71 -11.95
C ASP A 235 -27.67 -38.72 -12.49
N ARG A 236 -26.75 -38.26 -13.34
CA ARG A 236 -25.74 -39.12 -14.00
C ARG A 236 -24.37 -39.12 -13.32
N SER A 237 -24.26 -38.45 -12.17
CA SER A 237 -22.98 -38.19 -11.50
C SER A 237 -22.28 -39.47 -11.06
N MET A 238 -20.96 -39.52 -11.31
CA MET A 238 -20.06 -40.58 -10.87
C MET A 238 -19.55 -40.42 -9.42
N GLY A 239 -19.97 -39.38 -8.70
CA GLY A 239 -19.48 -39.08 -7.35
C GLY A 239 -19.93 -40.09 -6.29
N THR A 240 -19.18 -40.19 -5.18
CA THR A 240 -19.51 -41.11 -4.08
C THR A 240 -20.60 -40.55 -3.19
N GLU A 241 -21.37 -41.39 -2.51
CA GLU A 241 -22.25 -40.93 -1.45
C GLU A 241 -21.42 -40.54 -0.21
N ILE A 242 -21.83 -39.47 0.47
CA ILE A 242 -21.16 -38.94 1.67
C ILE A 242 -22.09 -39.07 2.87
N SER A 243 -21.51 -39.09 4.07
CA SER A 243 -22.31 -39.09 5.31
C SER A 243 -22.90 -37.70 5.58
N GLU A 244 -24.00 -37.66 6.34
CA GLU A 244 -24.64 -36.40 6.76
C GLU A 244 -23.69 -35.54 7.61
N ASN A 245 -22.90 -36.17 8.49
CA ASN A 245 -21.90 -35.46 9.30
C ASN A 245 -20.81 -34.79 8.43
N ASP A 246 -20.38 -35.46 7.34
CA ASP A 246 -19.39 -34.87 6.42
C ASP A 246 -20.02 -33.72 5.63
N LEU A 247 -21.28 -33.87 5.22
CA LEU A 247 -22.02 -32.81 4.52
C LEU A 247 -22.19 -31.56 5.39
N GLU A 248 -22.54 -31.71 6.68
CA GLU A 248 -22.65 -30.59 7.61
C GLU A 248 -21.34 -29.78 7.70
N ASN A 249 -20.20 -30.46 7.75
CA ASN A 249 -18.89 -29.80 7.78
C ASN A 249 -18.56 -29.09 6.46
N ILE A 250 -18.91 -29.69 5.31
CA ILE A 250 -18.75 -29.06 4.00
C ILE A 250 -19.65 -27.82 3.88
N GLN A 251 -20.88 -27.90 4.35
CA GLN A 251 -21.82 -26.79 4.37
C GLN A 251 -21.38 -25.69 5.33
N ALA A 252 -20.82 -26.01 6.49
CA ALA A 252 -20.24 -25.03 7.40
C ALA A 252 -19.10 -24.25 6.72
N LEU A 253 -18.19 -24.95 6.02
CA LEU A 253 -17.13 -24.28 5.26
C LEU A 253 -17.68 -23.42 4.11
N ALA A 254 -18.69 -23.91 3.39
CA ALA A 254 -19.35 -23.15 2.33
C ALA A 254 -20.03 -21.88 2.87
N HIS A 255 -20.66 -21.95 4.05
CA HIS A 255 -21.25 -20.80 4.73
C HIS A 255 -20.19 -19.76 5.10
N GLU A 256 -19.06 -20.18 5.68
CA GLU A 256 -17.93 -19.28 5.97
C GLU A 256 -17.37 -18.60 4.71
N VAL A 257 -17.25 -19.33 3.59
CA VAL A 257 -16.82 -18.73 2.31
C VAL A 257 -17.80 -17.66 1.81
N VAL A 258 -19.11 -17.90 1.93
CA VAL A 258 -20.13 -16.91 1.55
C VAL A 258 -20.07 -15.70 2.48
N ALA A 259 -19.95 -15.90 3.80
CA ALA A 259 -19.82 -14.82 4.78
C ALA A 259 -18.57 -13.97 4.53
N LEU A 260 -17.42 -14.60 4.22
CA LEU A 260 -16.18 -13.89 3.85
C LEU A 260 -16.34 -13.09 2.56
N TYR A 261 -17.07 -13.61 1.57
CA TYR A 261 -17.36 -12.87 0.34
C TYR A 261 -18.23 -11.63 0.59
N GLU A 262 -19.26 -11.75 1.44
CA GLU A 262 -20.10 -10.62 1.84
C GLU A 262 -19.30 -9.58 2.61
N TYR A 263 -18.46 -10.02 3.56
CA TYR A 263 -17.57 -9.12 4.28
C TYR A 263 -16.57 -8.42 3.34
N ARG A 264 -16.05 -9.11 2.33
CA ARG A 264 -15.19 -8.52 1.28
C ARG A 264 -15.91 -7.43 0.49
N ALA A 265 -17.18 -7.64 0.15
CA ALA A 265 -18.01 -6.63 -0.52
C ALA A 265 -18.27 -5.41 0.38
N GLN A 266 -18.57 -5.64 1.67
CA GLN A 266 -18.74 -4.57 2.66
C GLN A 266 -17.45 -3.77 2.85
N LEU A 267 -16.29 -4.45 2.95
CA LEU A 267 -14.97 -3.83 3.06
C LEU A 267 -14.65 -2.97 1.84
N SER A 268 -15.00 -3.43 0.63
CA SER A 268 -14.83 -2.66 -0.61
C SER A 268 -15.69 -1.39 -0.61
N SER A 269 -16.95 -1.48 -0.19
CA SER A 269 -17.83 -0.30 -0.02
C SER A 269 -17.29 0.67 1.03
N TYR A 270 -16.79 0.15 2.14
CA TYR A 270 -16.15 0.95 3.19
C TYR A 270 -14.91 1.69 2.67
N LEU A 271 -14.05 1.00 1.92
CA LEU A 271 -12.87 1.59 1.30
C LEU A 271 -13.24 2.70 0.31
N SER A 272 -14.28 2.49 -0.51
CA SER A 272 -14.79 3.51 -1.45
C SER A 272 -15.26 4.77 -0.72
N ALA A 273 -16.10 4.62 0.32
CA ALA A 273 -16.58 5.75 1.12
C ALA A 273 -15.42 6.50 1.81
N ARG A 274 -14.44 5.77 2.35
CA ARG A 274 -13.26 6.37 2.98
C ARG A 274 -12.36 7.08 1.99
N MET A 275 -12.15 6.51 0.81
CA MET A 275 -11.32 7.13 -0.22
C MET A 275 -11.95 8.44 -0.72
N ASN A 276 -13.27 8.45 -0.96
CA ASN A 276 -13.98 9.67 -1.35
C ASN A 276 -13.90 10.76 -0.28
N ALA A 277 -13.93 10.40 1.00
CA ALA A 277 -13.79 11.35 2.10
C ALA A 277 -12.38 11.92 2.27
N ILE A 278 -11.32 11.15 1.96
CA ILE A 278 -9.92 11.55 2.17
C ILE A 278 -9.30 12.17 0.93
N ALA A 279 -9.48 11.55 -0.24
CA ALA A 279 -8.85 11.95 -1.49
C ALA A 279 -9.87 11.95 -2.65
N PRO A 280 -10.83 12.89 -2.65
CA PRO A 280 -11.87 12.95 -3.67
C PRO A 280 -11.31 13.25 -5.08
N ASN A 281 -10.30 14.11 -5.21
CA ASN A 281 -9.73 14.43 -6.53
C ASN A 281 -8.95 13.26 -7.12
N LEU A 282 -8.18 12.55 -6.30
CA LEU A 282 -7.48 11.35 -6.73
C LEU A 282 -8.48 10.27 -7.17
N THR A 283 -9.55 10.07 -6.41
CA THR A 283 -10.59 9.08 -6.72
C THR A 283 -11.27 9.36 -8.04
N ALA A 284 -11.65 10.62 -8.27
CA ALA A 284 -12.24 11.05 -9.54
C ALA A 284 -11.31 10.77 -10.74
N LEU A 285 -9.98 10.79 -10.57
CA LEU A 285 -9.02 10.61 -11.65
C LEU A 285 -8.65 9.15 -11.93
N VAL A 286 -8.28 8.38 -10.91
CA VAL A 286 -7.77 7.01 -11.06
C VAL A 286 -8.72 5.91 -10.59
N GLY A 287 -9.74 6.25 -9.80
CA GLY A 287 -10.66 5.31 -9.16
C GLY A 287 -10.22 4.91 -7.74
N GLU A 288 -11.15 4.35 -6.96
CA GLU A 288 -10.98 4.08 -5.53
C GLU A 288 -9.88 3.03 -5.27
N LEU A 289 -9.97 1.88 -5.94
CA LEU A 289 -9.05 0.75 -5.72
C LEU A 289 -7.61 1.09 -6.12
N VAL A 290 -7.44 1.76 -7.26
CA VAL A 290 -6.11 2.17 -7.74
C VAL A 290 -5.55 3.26 -6.85
N GLY A 291 -6.37 4.24 -6.43
CA GLY A 291 -5.98 5.26 -5.46
C GLY A 291 -5.50 4.66 -4.13
N ALA A 292 -6.24 3.67 -3.60
CA ALA A 292 -5.88 2.97 -2.37
C ALA A 292 -4.54 2.25 -2.47
N ARG A 293 -4.30 1.54 -3.58
CA ARG A 293 -3.01 0.86 -3.82
C ARG A 293 -1.85 1.84 -3.97
N LEU A 294 -2.06 3.00 -4.59
CA LEU A 294 -1.03 4.04 -4.69
C LEU A 294 -0.65 4.59 -3.30
N ILE A 295 -1.65 4.88 -2.46
CA ILE A 295 -1.42 5.36 -1.08
C ILE A 295 -0.72 4.29 -0.24
N SER A 296 -1.17 3.03 -0.33
CA SER A 296 -0.56 1.91 0.38
C SER A 296 0.90 1.69 -0.01
N HIS A 297 1.22 1.78 -1.30
CA HIS A 297 2.60 1.62 -1.76
C HIS A 297 3.51 2.77 -1.29
N ALA A 298 2.98 3.98 -1.14
CA ALA A 298 3.73 5.13 -0.62
C ALA A 298 3.76 5.21 0.92
N GLY A 299 2.93 4.42 1.61
CA GLY A 299 2.80 4.36 3.07
C GLY A 299 1.89 5.43 3.67
N SER A 300 1.83 6.64 3.10
CA SER A 300 0.92 7.71 3.52
C SER A 300 0.52 8.61 2.35
N LEU A 301 -0.60 9.31 2.49
CA LEU A 301 -1.08 10.28 1.48
C LEU A 301 -0.08 11.43 1.30
N THR A 302 0.49 11.91 2.41
CA THR A 302 1.49 12.98 2.43
C THR A 302 2.85 12.57 1.84
N SER A 303 3.22 11.29 1.94
CA SER A 303 4.41 10.74 1.28
C SER A 303 4.20 10.66 -0.23
N LEU A 304 3.02 10.19 -0.65
CA LEU A 304 2.65 10.12 -2.05
C LEU A 304 2.60 11.52 -2.69
N SER A 305 2.11 12.55 -1.99
CA SER A 305 1.98 13.92 -2.53
C SER A 305 3.34 14.59 -2.80
N LYS A 306 4.37 14.23 -2.02
CA LYS A 306 5.77 14.66 -2.23
C LYS A 306 6.41 14.02 -3.46
N SER A 307 5.91 12.85 -3.88
CA SER A 307 6.43 12.16 -5.04
C SER A 307 6.15 12.94 -6.34
N PRO A 308 7.08 12.96 -7.31
CA PRO A 308 6.83 13.58 -8.60
C PRO A 308 5.91 12.72 -9.47
N ALA A 309 5.29 13.34 -10.47
CA ALA A 309 4.38 12.65 -11.40
C ALA A 309 5.03 11.47 -12.15
N SER A 310 6.33 11.55 -12.46
CA SER A 310 7.07 10.46 -13.10
C SER A 310 7.20 9.24 -12.21
N THR A 311 7.42 9.43 -10.89
CA THR A 311 7.42 8.34 -9.92
C THR A 311 6.03 7.73 -9.80
N LEU A 312 4.99 8.56 -9.70
CA LEU A 312 3.59 8.10 -9.63
C LEU A 312 3.21 7.25 -10.86
N GLN A 313 3.68 7.61 -12.06
CA GLN A 313 3.45 6.87 -13.31
C GLN A 313 3.96 5.41 -13.26
N ILE A 314 5.13 5.19 -12.66
CA ILE A 314 5.84 3.90 -12.66
C ILE A 314 5.80 3.19 -11.30
N LEU A 315 5.03 3.73 -10.33
CA LEU A 315 4.91 3.19 -8.98
C LEU A 315 4.39 1.75 -9.02
N GLY A 316 5.03 0.84 -8.29
CA GLY A 316 4.76 -0.61 -8.29
C GLY A 316 5.43 -1.41 -9.41
N ALA A 317 6.04 -0.78 -10.41
CA ALA A 317 6.88 -1.46 -11.42
C ALA A 317 8.39 -1.33 -11.12
N GLU A 318 8.75 -1.08 -9.87
CA GLU A 318 10.11 -0.73 -9.44
C GLU A 318 11.13 -1.82 -9.74
N LYS A 319 10.78 -3.09 -9.54
CA LYS A 319 11.67 -4.22 -9.87
C LYS A 319 12.05 -4.23 -11.36
N ALA A 320 11.09 -4.00 -12.24
CA ALA A 320 11.33 -3.94 -13.68
C ALA A 320 12.09 -2.66 -14.07
N LEU A 321 11.78 -1.53 -13.43
CA LEU A 321 12.46 -0.26 -13.63
C LEU A 321 13.94 -0.34 -13.28
N PHE A 322 14.28 -0.81 -12.07
CA PHE A 322 15.66 -0.90 -11.62
C PHE A 322 16.46 -1.93 -12.41
N ARG A 323 15.83 -3.04 -12.82
CA ARG A 323 16.46 -4.00 -13.74
C ARG A 323 16.81 -3.35 -15.08
N ALA A 324 15.86 -2.64 -15.70
CA ALA A 324 16.08 -1.96 -16.98
C ALA A 324 17.15 -0.87 -16.89
N LEU A 325 17.18 -0.09 -15.81
CA LEU A 325 18.21 0.93 -15.60
C LEU A 325 19.60 0.32 -15.44
N LYS A 326 19.72 -0.79 -14.70
CA LYS A 326 21.00 -1.51 -14.55
C LYS A 326 21.51 -2.08 -15.87
N THR A 327 20.61 -2.67 -16.66
CA THR A 327 20.98 -3.31 -17.94
C THR A 327 20.91 -2.36 -19.14
N LYS A 328 20.64 -1.06 -18.92
CA LYS A 328 20.43 -0.04 -19.97
C LYS A 328 19.37 -0.44 -21.01
N HIS A 329 18.35 -1.17 -20.57
CA HIS A 329 17.18 -1.52 -21.36
C HIS A 329 16.06 -0.47 -21.23
N ASP A 330 15.04 -0.58 -22.09
CA ASP A 330 13.85 0.27 -22.02
C ASP A 330 13.12 0.12 -20.69
N THR A 331 12.81 1.26 -20.06
CA THR A 331 12.10 1.31 -18.78
C THR A 331 10.59 1.04 -18.94
N PRO A 332 9.93 0.49 -17.91
CA PRO A 332 8.49 0.29 -17.93
C PRO A 332 7.76 1.64 -18.04
N LYS A 333 6.69 1.66 -18.83
CA LYS A 333 5.92 2.89 -19.13
C LYS A 333 4.80 3.17 -18.13
N TYR A 334 4.44 2.19 -17.32
CA TYR A 334 3.32 2.23 -16.38
C TYR A 334 3.58 1.24 -15.24
N GLY A 335 3.06 1.55 -14.05
CA GLY A 335 3.00 0.65 -12.91
C GLY A 335 1.55 0.37 -12.50
N LEU A 336 1.21 0.61 -11.23
CA LEU A 336 -0.13 0.39 -10.65
C LEU A 336 -1.24 1.15 -11.38
N ILE A 337 -0.92 2.31 -11.95
CA ILE A 337 -1.89 3.16 -12.68
C ILE A 337 -2.40 2.45 -13.94
N TYR A 338 -1.73 1.40 -14.45
CA TYR A 338 -2.20 0.63 -15.61
C TYR A 338 -3.66 0.14 -15.49
N HIS A 339 -4.11 -0.16 -14.27
CA HIS A 339 -5.47 -0.63 -13.99
C HIS A 339 -6.51 0.50 -13.88
N ALA A 340 -6.12 1.76 -14.05
CA ALA A 340 -7.05 2.88 -14.08
C ALA A 340 -7.93 2.84 -15.34
N SER A 341 -9.22 3.16 -15.19
CA SER A 341 -10.21 3.11 -16.27
C SER A 341 -9.78 3.88 -17.52
N LEU A 342 -9.27 5.12 -17.36
CA LEU A 342 -8.83 5.98 -18.47
C LEU A 342 -7.68 5.39 -19.30
N ILE A 343 -6.82 4.55 -18.71
CA ILE A 343 -5.73 3.88 -19.43
C ILE A 343 -6.22 2.58 -20.06
N GLY A 344 -7.16 1.88 -19.39
CA GLY A 344 -7.81 0.70 -19.94
C GLY A 344 -8.51 0.95 -21.27
N GLN A 345 -9.11 2.14 -21.42
CA GLN A 345 -9.79 2.57 -22.65
C GLN A 345 -8.85 2.93 -23.81
N ALA A 346 -7.61 3.33 -23.53
CA ALA A 346 -6.65 3.73 -24.57
C ALA A 346 -6.03 2.49 -25.24
N THR A 347 -5.61 2.60 -26.51
CA THR A 347 -5.03 1.47 -27.24
C THR A 347 -3.52 1.63 -27.51
N GLY A 348 -2.78 0.51 -27.49
CA GLY A 348 -1.38 0.43 -27.90
C GLY A 348 -0.46 1.56 -27.36
N ARG A 349 0.10 2.35 -28.29
CA ARG A 349 1.04 3.45 -27.96
C ARG A 349 0.36 4.60 -27.20
N ASN A 350 -0.95 4.77 -27.33
CA ASN A 350 -1.67 5.83 -26.64
C ASN A 350 -1.80 5.56 -25.13
N LYS A 351 -1.83 4.29 -24.69
CA LYS A 351 -1.79 3.93 -23.26
C LYS A 351 -0.63 4.61 -22.52
N GLY A 352 0.58 4.55 -23.07
CA GLY A 352 1.76 5.18 -22.46
C GLY A 352 1.72 6.71 -22.47
N LYS A 353 1.08 7.33 -23.48
CA LYS A 353 0.87 8.79 -23.50
C LYS A 353 -0.14 9.19 -22.43
N MET A 354 -1.26 8.48 -22.35
CA MET A 354 -2.31 8.73 -21.39
C MET A 354 -1.85 8.48 -19.96
N ALA A 355 -1.07 7.43 -19.71
CA ALA A 355 -0.46 7.18 -18.40
C ALA A 355 0.36 8.36 -17.89
N ARG A 356 1.15 9.00 -18.77
CA ARG A 356 1.94 10.17 -18.41
C ARG A 356 1.07 11.39 -18.07
N VAL A 357 0.04 11.67 -18.88
CA VAL A 357 -0.85 12.82 -18.65
C VAL A 357 -1.72 12.59 -17.41
N LEU A 358 -2.22 11.37 -17.23
CA LEU A 358 -2.99 10.97 -16.05
C LEU A 358 -2.15 11.09 -14.79
N ALA A 359 -0.91 10.57 -14.77
CA ALA A 359 -0.03 10.68 -13.61
C ALA A 359 0.29 12.15 -13.26
N ALA A 360 0.46 13.01 -14.27
CA ALA A 360 0.66 14.45 -14.05
C ALA A 360 -0.56 15.11 -13.40
N LYS A 361 -1.78 14.80 -13.87
CA LYS A 361 -3.02 15.34 -13.29
C LYS A 361 -3.35 14.73 -11.94
N ALA A 362 -3.11 13.43 -11.76
CA ALA A 362 -3.28 12.74 -10.49
C ALA A 362 -2.32 13.27 -9.42
N SER A 363 -1.06 13.57 -9.76
CA SER A 363 -0.12 14.20 -8.84
C SER A 363 -0.55 15.59 -8.39
N LEU A 364 -1.17 16.38 -9.28
CA LEU A 364 -1.75 17.68 -8.92
C LEU A 364 -2.97 17.52 -8.00
N GLY A 365 -3.91 16.64 -8.37
CA GLY A 365 -5.11 16.37 -7.56
C GLY A 365 -4.77 15.84 -6.18
N LEU A 366 -3.81 14.93 -6.10
CA LEU A 366 -3.29 14.40 -4.84
C LEU A 366 -2.68 15.47 -3.93
N ARG A 367 -1.95 16.44 -4.49
CA ARG A 367 -1.36 17.54 -3.69
C ARG A 367 -2.42 18.47 -3.16
N ILE A 368 -3.49 18.70 -3.92
CA ILE A 368 -4.66 19.45 -3.46
C ILE A 368 -5.32 18.66 -2.31
N ASP A 369 -5.61 17.38 -2.51
CA ASP A 369 -6.23 16.54 -1.47
C ASP A 369 -5.40 16.46 -0.18
N ALA A 370 -4.06 16.43 -0.28
CA ALA A 370 -3.18 16.26 0.86
C ALA A 370 -2.79 17.57 1.58
N LEU A 371 -2.84 18.72 0.91
CA LEU A 371 -2.32 19.99 1.45
C LEU A 371 -3.35 21.11 1.53
N ALA A 372 -4.50 20.98 0.88
CA ALA A 372 -5.55 21.99 0.96
C ALA A 372 -6.24 21.89 2.33
N GLU A 373 -6.30 23.04 3.02
CA GLU A 373 -7.14 23.22 4.20
C GLU A 373 -8.51 23.69 3.70
N TRP A 374 -9.52 22.85 3.89
CA TRP A 374 -10.90 23.15 3.54
C TRP A 374 -11.65 23.60 4.79
N ASP A 375 -12.49 24.62 4.64
CA ASP A 375 -13.39 25.02 5.71
C ASP A 375 -14.50 23.95 5.88
N ALA A 376 -15.03 23.83 7.10
CA ALA A 376 -16.01 22.78 7.41
C ALA A 376 -17.31 22.89 6.60
N ASP A 377 -17.58 24.06 6.03
CA ASP A 377 -18.81 24.38 5.28
C ASP A 377 -18.69 24.11 3.76
N GLU A 378 -17.49 23.78 3.25
CA GLU A 378 -17.28 23.50 1.82
C GLU A 378 -17.78 22.11 1.42
N GLY A 379 -18.58 22.08 0.35
CA GLY A 379 -19.25 20.87 -0.14
C GLY A 379 -18.29 19.85 -0.77
N GLU A 380 -18.71 18.59 -0.84
CA GLU A 380 -17.93 17.50 -1.46
C GLU A 380 -17.68 17.74 -2.97
N GLU A 381 -18.59 18.45 -3.65
CA GLU A 381 -18.45 18.83 -5.06
C GLU A 381 -17.30 19.82 -5.28
N GLU A 382 -17.11 20.77 -4.36
CA GLU A 382 -16.02 21.75 -4.44
C GLU A 382 -14.67 21.08 -4.19
N LYS A 383 -14.63 20.16 -3.22
CA LYS A 383 -13.45 19.34 -2.91
C LYS A 383 -13.04 18.47 -4.11
N SER A 384 -13.99 17.94 -4.86
CA SER A 384 -13.75 17.08 -6.04
C SER A 384 -13.69 17.83 -7.39
N ALA A 385 -13.92 19.15 -7.40
CA ALA A 385 -14.08 19.94 -8.61
C ALA A 385 -12.86 19.85 -9.54
N PHE A 386 -11.64 19.88 -8.97
CA PHE A 386 -10.41 19.77 -9.74
C PHE A 386 -10.28 18.40 -10.43
N GLY A 387 -10.61 17.33 -9.70
CA GLY A 387 -10.59 15.95 -10.18
C GLY A 387 -11.57 15.76 -11.33
N ASN A 388 -12.81 16.22 -11.16
CA ASN A 388 -13.86 16.12 -12.18
C ASN A 388 -13.51 16.90 -13.45
N LYS A 389 -13.07 18.16 -13.30
CA LYS A 389 -12.62 18.98 -14.45
C LYS A 389 -11.43 18.35 -15.17
N SER A 390 -10.45 17.87 -14.41
CA SER A 390 -9.26 17.21 -14.98
C SER A 390 -9.62 15.89 -15.66
N ARG A 391 -10.57 15.12 -15.14
CA ARG A 391 -11.08 13.89 -15.76
C ARG A 391 -11.74 14.19 -17.09
N PHE A 392 -12.63 15.20 -17.15
CA PHE A 392 -13.26 15.64 -18.38
C PHE A 392 -12.24 16.05 -19.46
N ASP A 393 -11.23 16.83 -19.07
CA ASP A 393 -10.14 17.23 -19.97
C ASP A 393 -9.33 16.03 -20.50
N LEU A 394 -9.13 15.01 -19.66
CA LEU A 394 -8.41 13.78 -20.01
C LEU A 394 -9.23 12.91 -20.96
N GLU A 395 -10.54 12.76 -20.72
CA GLU A 395 -11.46 12.04 -21.60
C GLU A 395 -11.53 12.71 -22.98
N ARG A 396 -11.63 14.04 -23.02
CA ARG A 396 -11.57 14.80 -24.28
C ARG A 396 -10.25 14.59 -25.02
N LYS A 397 -9.13 14.57 -24.29
CA LYS A 397 -7.80 14.29 -24.88
C LYS A 397 -7.70 12.86 -25.39
N LEU A 398 -8.23 11.89 -24.65
CA LEU A 398 -8.25 10.48 -25.05
C LEU A 398 -9.04 10.30 -26.35
N ALA A 399 -10.25 10.85 -26.42
CA ALA A 399 -11.07 10.85 -27.63
C ALA A 399 -10.32 11.51 -28.81
N GLY A 400 -9.62 12.61 -28.57
CA GLY A 400 -8.79 13.26 -29.57
C GLY A 400 -7.51 12.50 -29.95
N MET A 401 -7.05 11.51 -29.17
CA MET A 401 -5.90 10.67 -29.49
C MET A 401 -6.31 9.41 -30.27
N GLU A 402 -7.38 8.75 -29.84
CA GLU A 402 -7.94 7.56 -30.51
C GLU A 402 -8.64 7.94 -31.83
N GLY A 403 -9.32 9.10 -31.86
CA GLY A 403 -9.99 9.62 -33.06
C GLY A 403 -9.06 10.19 -34.13
N LYS A 404 -7.73 10.10 -33.96
CA LYS A 404 -6.79 10.54 -35.01
C LYS A 404 -6.82 9.56 -36.17
N PRO A 405 -7.21 9.99 -37.38
CA PRO A 405 -7.19 9.10 -38.53
C PRO A 405 -5.76 8.63 -38.78
N ILE A 406 -5.62 7.34 -39.10
CA ILE A 406 -4.35 6.78 -39.55
C ILE A 406 -3.98 7.57 -40.80
N LYS A 407 -2.91 8.37 -40.73
CA LYS A 407 -2.42 9.08 -41.91
C LYS A 407 -2.15 8.03 -42.99
N PRO A 408 -2.73 8.16 -44.20
CA PRO A 408 -2.35 7.28 -45.30
C PRO A 408 -0.84 7.41 -45.45
N LYS A 409 -0.13 6.28 -45.44
CA LYS A 409 1.31 6.28 -45.76
C LYS A 409 1.44 6.95 -47.12
N GLY A 410 2.02 8.15 -47.17
CA GLY A 410 2.26 8.85 -48.41
C GLY A 410 3.03 7.95 -49.37
N LYS A 411 2.73 8.05 -50.67
CA LYS A 411 3.53 7.37 -51.70
C LYS A 411 5.00 7.74 -51.45
N PHE A 412 5.84 6.73 -51.36
CA PHE A 412 7.27 6.92 -51.17
C PHE A 412 7.85 7.49 -52.46
N ASP A 413 7.90 8.82 -52.56
CA ASP A 413 8.59 9.49 -53.66
C ASP A 413 10.09 9.45 -53.37
N LEU A 414 10.84 8.63 -54.14
CA LEU A 414 12.29 8.73 -54.16
C LEU A 414 12.66 10.13 -54.66
N LYS A 415 13.08 11.01 -53.77
CA LYS A 415 13.83 12.20 -54.19
C LYS A 415 15.17 11.70 -54.72
N GLU A 416 15.42 11.94 -56.01
CA GLU A 416 16.73 11.71 -56.61
C GLU A 416 17.78 12.55 -55.88
N ALA A 417 18.51 11.90 -54.97
CA ALA A 417 19.70 12.48 -54.38
C ALA A 417 20.81 12.41 -55.43
N ARG A 418 21.38 13.57 -55.79
CA ARG A 418 22.60 13.61 -56.61
C ARG A 418 23.70 12.87 -55.86
N LYS A 419 24.13 11.74 -56.40
CA LYS A 419 25.30 11.01 -55.89
C LYS A 419 26.55 11.68 -56.45
N TYR A 420 27.55 11.83 -55.60
CA TYR A 420 28.89 12.26 -56.02
C TYR A 420 29.43 11.31 -57.10
N ASN A 421 29.99 11.84 -58.18
CA ASN A 421 30.60 11.04 -59.24
C ASN A 421 32.11 10.90 -58.97
N PRO A 422 32.59 9.75 -58.47
CA PRO A 422 34.01 9.55 -58.17
C PRO A 422 34.89 9.51 -59.43
N ASP A 423 34.29 9.35 -60.62
CA ASP A 423 35.03 9.33 -61.88
C ASP A 423 35.52 10.74 -62.30
N ALA A 424 35.03 11.81 -61.66
CA ALA A 424 35.48 13.18 -61.92
C ALA A 424 36.77 13.56 -61.18
N ASP A 425 37.24 12.72 -60.24
CA ASP A 425 38.48 12.95 -59.48
C ASP A 425 39.72 12.30 -60.11
N ALA A 426 39.56 11.55 -61.20
CA ALA A 426 40.70 11.00 -61.93
C ALA A 426 41.30 12.08 -62.83
N LEU A 427 42.34 12.75 -62.34
CA LEU A 427 43.20 13.61 -63.16
C LEU A 427 43.98 12.75 -64.16
N ASP A 428 43.93 13.16 -65.44
CA ASP A 428 44.57 12.54 -66.59
C ASP A 428 46.01 12.08 -66.29
N SER A 429 46.17 10.77 -66.19
CA SER A 429 47.45 10.09 -66.38
C SER A 429 47.23 9.01 -67.42
N GLU A 430 47.67 9.30 -68.64
CA GLU A 430 47.66 8.41 -69.79
C GLU A 430 48.47 7.14 -69.48
N GLU A 431 47.83 5.97 -69.51
CA GLU A 431 48.23 4.83 -70.35
C GLU A 431 47.23 3.66 -70.24
N PRO A 432 46.89 2.97 -71.35
CA PRO A 432 45.82 1.96 -71.38
C PRO A 432 46.35 0.52 -71.24
N ALA A 433 45.68 -0.33 -70.45
CA ALA A 433 45.82 -1.79 -70.57
C ALA A 433 44.61 -2.61 -70.06
N ALA A 434 43.84 -3.11 -71.04
CA ALA A 434 43.07 -4.36 -71.17
C ALA A 434 42.05 -4.89 -70.11
N PRO A 435 40.92 -5.49 -70.55
CA PRO A 435 39.76 -5.80 -69.72
C PRO A 435 39.76 -7.25 -69.17
N THR A 436 39.21 -7.46 -67.97
CA THR A 436 38.80 -8.80 -67.50
C THR A 436 37.35 -8.83 -67.02
N LYS A 437 36.60 -9.79 -67.58
CA LYS A 437 35.19 -10.08 -67.32
C LYS A 437 35.00 -10.88 -66.02
N SER A 438 33.97 -10.52 -65.24
CA SER A 438 33.15 -11.45 -64.45
C SER A 438 31.93 -10.68 -63.88
N LYS A 439 30.76 -11.24 -63.56
CA LYS A 439 29.98 -12.40 -63.98
C LYS A 439 28.53 -12.06 -63.57
N LYS A 440 27.56 -12.49 -64.36
CA LYS A 440 26.10 -12.26 -64.21
C LYS A 440 25.49 -13.37 -63.35
N ASP A 441 24.68 -13.07 -62.34
CA ASP A 441 23.59 -13.93 -61.81
C ASP A 441 22.59 -13.08 -60.99
N LYS A 442 21.40 -12.79 -61.52
CA LYS A 442 20.13 -13.52 -61.41
C LYS A 442 19.29 -13.22 -60.15
N LYS A 443 18.49 -12.16 -60.31
CA LYS A 443 17.08 -11.94 -59.91
C LYS A 443 16.35 -13.10 -59.22
N LYS A 444 15.74 -12.85 -58.05
CA LYS A 444 14.51 -13.52 -57.57
C LYS A 444 13.60 -12.54 -56.83
N ASP A 445 12.49 -12.22 -57.48
CA ASP A 445 11.30 -11.55 -56.92
C ASP A 445 10.64 -12.43 -55.85
N LYS A 446 10.27 -11.85 -54.70
CA LYS A 446 9.44 -12.51 -53.67
C LYS A 446 7.97 -12.13 -53.88
N LYS A 447 7.14 -13.16 -54.06
CA LYS A 447 5.67 -13.10 -54.05
C LYS A 447 5.10 -13.07 -52.62
N LEU A 448 3.86 -12.61 -52.61
CA LEU A 448 2.86 -12.40 -51.55
C LEU A 448 2.45 -13.64 -50.72
N VAL A 449 2.10 -13.35 -49.46
CA VAL A 449 1.14 -14.03 -48.53
C VAL A 449 1.46 -15.46 -48.08
N GLU A 450 1.59 -15.64 -46.77
CA GLU A 450 1.15 -16.87 -46.09
C GLU A 450 0.67 -16.56 -44.65
N GLU A 451 -0.30 -17.36 -44.24
CA GLU A 451 -1.23 -17.20 -43.12
C GLU A 451 -0.63 -17.58 -41.75
N VAL A 452 -1.40 -17.26 -40.72
CA VAL A 452 -1.19 -17.51 -39.29
C VAL A 452 -1.13 -19.01 -38.96
N LYS A 453 -0.19 -19.41 -38.09
CA LYS A 453 -0.45 -20.36 -36.98
C LYS A 453 0.34 -19.95 -35.74
N GLU A 454 -0.41 -19.93 -34.64
CA GLU A 454 -0.01 -19.75 -33.25
C GLU A 454 0.89 -20.91 -32.78
N ASP A 455 1.83 -20.63 -31.87
CA ASP A 455 1.80 -21.12 -30.48
C ASP A 455 3.17 -21.07 -29.77
N GLU A 456 3.08 -20.62 -28.51
CA GLU A 456 3.89 -20.99 -27.33
C GLU A 456 5.30 -20.39 -27.08
N ASP A 457 5.30 -19.45 -26.13
CA ASP A 457 6.04 -19.48 -24.84
C ASP A 457 7.58 -19.39 -24.78
N MET A 458 7.99 -18.16 -24.45
CA MET A 458 8.91 -17.74 -23.36
C MET A 458 9.80 -18.81 -22.68
N ALA A 459 11.11 -18.57 -22.70
CA ALA A 459 11.99 -18.80 -21.53
C ALA A 459 13.35 -18.08 -21.67
N ASP A 460 13.49 -17.02 -20.89
CA ASP A 460 14.66 -16.51 -20.16
C ASP A 460 16.06 -16.58 -20.79
N ALA A 461 16.57 -15.39 -21.13
CA ALA A 461 18.00 -15.10 -21.26
C ALA A 461 18.41 -14.16 -20.11
N ASP A 462 18.99 -14.75 -19.07
CA ASP A 462 19.75 -14.04 -18.04
C ASP A 462 21.22 -14.03 -18.49
N SER A 463 21.83 -12.85 -18.62
CA SER A 463 23.28 -12.69 -18.73
C SER A 463 23.75 -11.61 -17.77
N SER A 464 24.31 -12.05 -16.66
CA SER A 464 25.21 -11.26 -15.83
C SER A 464 26.57 -11.14 -16.52
N SER A 465 27.07 -9.92 -16.69
CA SER A 465 28.50 -9.63 -16.78
C SER A 465 28.77 -8.22 -16.26
N GLU A 466 29.20 -8.13 -15.00
CA GLU A 466 30.26 -7.20 -14.59
C GLU A 466 31.58 -7.93 -14.93
N SER A 467 32.45 -7.31 -15.74
CA SER A 467 33.62 -6.48 -15.39
C SER A 467 34.88 -7.31 -15.64
N ASP A 468 35.86 -6.72 -16.33
CA ASP A 468 37.28 -6.74 -15.93
C ASP A 468 38.18 -6.20 -17.06
N GLU A 469 38.87 -5.11 -16.73
CA GLU A 469 40.20 -4.81 -17.26
C GLU A 469 41.20 -5.63 -16.42
N GLU A 470 41.92 -6.58 -17.02
CA GLU A 470 43.35 -6.88 -16.80
C GLU A 470 43.80 -8.21 -17.46
N SER A 471 45.07 -8.24 -17.87
CA SER A 471 45.92 -9.36 -18.34
C SER A 471 45.90 -9.74 -19.85
N SER A 472 46.95 -9.32 -20.56
CA SER A 472 47.22 -9.60 -21.97
C SER A 472 47.84 -10.99 -22.25
N ASP A 473 48.15 -11.80 -21.22
CA ASP A 473 48.76 -13.13 -21.41
C ASP A 473 47.74 -14.24 -21.70
N GLY A 474 46.53 -14.16 -21.12
CA GLY A 474 45.49 -15.20 -21.26
C GLY A 474 44.91 -15.34 -22.67
N GLN A 475 44.98 -14.29 -23.49
CA GLN A 475 44.46 -14.32 -24.87
C GLN A 475 45.26 -15.28 -25.77
N SER A 476 46.57 -15.43 -25.54
CA SER A 476 47.44 -16.27 -26.37
C SER A 476 47.21 -17.78 -26.14
N GLU A 477 46.84 -18.19 -24.92
CA GLU A 477 46.55 -19.59 -24.59
C GLU A 477 45.15 -20.00 -25.07
N LEU A 478 44.18 -19.10 -24.96
CA LEU A 478 42.81 -19.31 -25.46
C LEU A 478 42.79 -19.47 -26.99
N GLU A 479 43.63 -18.74 -27.72
CA GLU A 479 43.79 -18.91 -29.17
C GLU A 479 44.38 -20.28 -29.54
N LYS A 480 45.39 -20.75 -28.80
CA LYS A 480 45.99 -22.08 -28.99
C LYS A 480 45.00 -23.20 -28.69
N GLN A 481 44.20 -23.08 -27.64
CA GLN A 481 43.16 -24.06 -27.29
C GLN A 481 41.99 -24.05 -28.29
N ALA A 482 41.58 -22.87 -28.76
CA ALA A 482 40.54 -22.74 -29.79
C ALA A 482 40.99 -23.35 -31.13
N ALA A 483 42.25 -23.15 -31.51
CA ALA A 483 42.85 -23.76 -32.71
C ALA A 483 42.91 -25.30 -32.60
N LYS A 484 43.29 -25.84 -31.44
CA LYS A 484 43.29 -27.30 -31.18
C LYS A 484 41.90 -27.92 -31.24
N ALA A 485 40.87 -27.18 -30.84
CA ALA A 485 39.47 -27.60 -30.97
C ALA A 485 38.87 -27.37 -32.37
N GLY A 486 39.59 -26.68 -33.27
CA GLY A 486 39.13 -26.33 -34.62
C GLY A 486 38.00 -25.30 -34.66
N LEU A 487 37.87 -24.43 -33.64
CA LEU A 487 36.84 -23.39 -33.56
C LEU A 487 37.44 -21.98 -33.49
N SER A 488 36.69 -20.97 -33.92
CA SER A 488 37.07 -19.57 -33.70
C SER A 488 37.03 -19.20 -32.21
N VAL A 489 37.89 -18.28 -31.78
CA VAL A 489 38.06 -17.89 -30.36
C VAL A 489 36.71 -17.55 -29.67
N LYS A 490 35.89 -16.73 -30.32
CA LYS A 490 34.54 -16.38 -29.82
C LYS A 490 33.59 -17.58 -29.72
N ARG A 491 33.73 -18.56 -30.61
CA ARG A 491 32.88 -19.77 -30.62
C ARG A 491 33.35 -20.80 -29.60
N TYR A 492 34.65 -20.85 -29.33
CA TYR A 492 35.25 -21.64 -28.26
C TYR A 492 34.83 -21.11 -26.88
N GLN A 493 35.01 -19.82 -26.60
CA GLN A 493 34.57 -19.19 -25.33
C GLN A 493 33.09 -19.43 -25.05
N ARG A 494 32.21 -19.21 -26.04
CA ARG A 494 30.77 -19.44 -25.89
C ARG A 494 30.41 -20.91 -25.63
N LYS A 495 31.22 -21.86 -26.11
CA LYS A 495 31.02 -23.30 -25.84
C LYS A 495 31.62 -23.71 -24.50
N LEU A 496 32.72 -23.10 -24.08
CA LEU A 496 33.34 -23.27 -22.77
C LEU A 496 32.38 -22.81 -21.66
N GLU A 497 31.82 -21.60 -21.79
CA GLU A 497 30.82 -21.03 -20.87
C GLU A 497 29.55 -21.88 -20.77
N ARG A 498 29.21 -22.62 -21.84
CA ARG A 498 28.08 -23.54 -21.88
C ARG A 498 28.40 -24.94 -21.37
N GLY A 499 29.66 -25.21 -21.00
CA GLY A 499 30.15 -26.53 -20.58
C GLY A 499 30.10 -27.57 -21.71
N GLU A 500 30.18 -27.15 -22.97
CA GLU A 500 30.10 -28.01 -24.17
C GLU A 500 31.48 -28.51 -24.65
N ILE A 501 32.53 -28.31 -23.85
CA ILE A 501 33.91 -28.68 -24.16
C ILE A 501 34.41 -29.65 -23.08
N ILE A 502 34.88 -30.82 -23.50
CA ILE A 502 35.50 -31.81 -22.61
C ILE A 502 36.99 -31.87 -22.94
N PHE A 503 37.82 -31.98 -21.91
CA PHE A 503 39.26 -32.20 -22.04
C PHE A 503 39.54 -33.70 -21.97
N ASP A 504 40.20 -34.24 -22.98
CA ASP A 504 40.69 -35.61 -22.93
C ASP A 504 41.83 -35.73 -21.90
N ALA A 505 42.22 -36.95 -21.52
CA ALA A 505 43.28 -37.20 -20.52
C ALA A 505 44.65 -36.57 -20.87
N SER A 506 44.84 -36.17 -22.14
CA SER A 506 46.03 -35.45 -22.63
C SER A 506 45.86 -33.92 -22.69
N GLY A 507 44.77 -33.36 -22.13
CA GLY A 507 44.54 -31.92 -22.03
C GLY A 507 44.07 -31.23 -23.32
N ASN A 508 43.63 -31.99 -24.34
CA ASN A 508 43.13 -31.43 -25.58
C ASN A 508 41.60 -31.20 -25.52
N PRO A 509 41.10 -29.99 -25.89
CA PRO A 509 39.68 -29.68 -25.83
C PRO A 509 38.92 -30.18 -27.08
N THR A 510 37.87 -30.97 -26.87
CA THR A 510 36.94 -31.41 -27.93
C THR A 510 35.52 -30.88 -27.68
N ALA A 511 34.84 -30.44 -28.73
CA ALA A 511 33.51 -29.84 -28.63
C ALA A 511 32.40 -30.87 -28.91
N ILE A 512 31.49 -31.06 -27.96
CA ILE A 512 30.41 -32.04 -28.04
C ILE A 512 29.07 -31.36 -28.37
N SER A 513 28.15 -32.08 -29.02
CA SER A 513 26.83 -31.55 -29.38
C SER A 513 25.86 -31.53 -28.18
N LYS A 514 24.92 -30.57 -28.16
CA LYS A 514 23.89 -30.46 -27.11
C LYS A 514 23.03 -31.71 -26.91
N LYS A 515 22.89 -32.55 -27.94
CA LYS A 515 22.12 -33.80 -27.87
C LYS A 515 22.84 -34.84 -27.01
N ASP A 516 24.16 -34.91 -27.12
CA ASP A 516 24.98 -35.89 -26.39
C ASP A 516 25.11 -35.52 -24.91
N LEU A 517 25.17 -34.22 -24.61
CA LEU A 517 25.13 -33.68 -23.23
C LEU A 517 23.79 -33.98 -22.51
N LYS A 518 22.66 -33.88 -23.23
CA LYS A 518 21.35 -34.29 -22.69
C LYS A 518 21.27 -35.80 -22.47
N LYS A 519 21.91 -36.60 -23.32
CA LYS A 519 21.97 -38.06 -23.20
C LYS A 519 22.80 -38.47 -21.98
N ALA A 520 23.99 -37.91 -21.82
CA ALA A 520 24.85 -38.13 -20.65
C ALA A 520 24.18 -37.71 -19.32
N LYS A 521 23.49 -36.56 -19.27
CA LYS A 521 22.72 -36.16 -18.07
C LYS A 521 21.54 -37.08 -17.77
N LYS A 522 20.89 -37.64 -18.80
CA LYS A 522 19.79 -38.60 -18.64
C LYS A 522 20.29 -39.95 -18.13
N ASP A 523 21.46 -40.37 -18.57
CA ASP A 523 22.10 -41.62 -18.15
C ASP A 523 22.68 -41.50 -16.72
N ALA A 524 23.28 -40.37 -16.36
CA ALA A 524 23.71 -40.09 -14.98
C ALA A 524 22.53 -40.04 -13.99
N LYS A 525 21.40 -39.43 -14.40
CA LYS A 525 20.17 -39.38 -13.57
C LYS A 525 19.47 -40.74 -13.46
N LYS A 526 19.71 -41.66 -14.40
CA LYS A 526 19.29 -43.07 -14.28
C LYS A 526 20.18 -43.83 -13.31
N ALA A 527 21.49 -43.61 -13.34
CA ALA A 527 22.44 -44.22 -12.40
C ALA A 527 22.16 -43.80 -10.94
N GLU A 528 21.92 -42.51 -10.67
CA GLU A 528 21.54 -42.04 -9.32
C GLU A 528 20.21 -42.62 -8.81
N LYS A 529 19.24 -42.85 -9.71
CA LYS A 529 17.96 -43.47 -9.35
C LYS A 529 18.08 -44.96 -9.04
N GLU A 530 19.01 -45.67 -9.67
CA GLU A 530 19.29 -47.07 -9.33
C GLU A 530 20.02 -47.19 -7.99
N ASP A 531 20.95 -46.28 -7.69
CA ASP A 531 21.70 -46.29 -6.43
C ASP A 531 20.83 -45.88 -5.22
N GLY A 532 19.92 -44.90 -5.41
CA GLY A 532 18.93 -44.51 -4.40
C GLY A 532 17.90 -45.61 -4.08
N LYS A 533 17.59 -46.50 -5.04
CA LYS A 533 16.70 -47.66 -4.82
C LYS A 533 17.37 -48.79 -4.04
N LYS A 534 18.70 -48.91 -4.10
CA LYS A 534 19.45 -49.86 -3.26
C LYS A 534 19.54 -49.41 -1.80
N ARG A 535 19.73 -48.11 -1.54
CA ARG A 535 19.81 -47.56 -0.16
C ARG A 535 18.47 -47.58 0.60
N LYS A 536 17.32 -47.44 -0.08
CA LYS A 536 16.00 -47.48 0.57
C LYS A 536 15.50 -48.88 0.96
N ARG A 537 16.19 -49.96 0.58
CA ARG A 537 15.84 -51.34 0.97
C ARG A 537 16.64 -51.87 2.18
N SER A 538 17.65 -51.14 2.66
CA SER A 538 18.48 -51.58 3.80
C SER A 538 18.10 -50.97 5.15
N ASP A 539 17.40 -49.83 5.19
CA ASP A 539 17.18 -49.08 6.44
C ASP A 539 15.86 -49.40 7.16
N ASP A 540 15.00 -50.27 6.62
CA ASP A 540 13.68 -50.62 7.20
C ASP A 540 13.65 -52.01 7.88
N ALA A 541 14.82 -52.58 8.20
CA ALA A 541 14.95 -53.95 8.73
C ALA A 541 15.58 -54.06 10.14
N ASP A 542 16.01 -52.96 10.78
CA ASP A 542 16.85 -53.04 12.00
C ASP A 542 16.32 -52.33 13.27
N GLU A 543 15.07 -51.83 13.31
CA GLU A 543 14.52 -51.18 14.53
C GLU A 543 13.37 -51.89 15.26
N GLU A 544 13.03 -53.14 14.93
CA GLU A 544 12.02 -53.93 15.66
C GLU A 544 12.54 -55.25 16.28
N LYS A 545 13.68 -55.22 17.00
CA LYS A 545 14.04 -56.32 17.92
C LYS A 545 14.75 -55.86 19.19
N LYS A 546 13.99 -55.32 20.16
CA LYS A 546 14.33 -55.43 21.60
C LYS A 546 13.14 -55.10 22.51
N LYS A 547 12.17 -56.03 22.63
CA LYS A 547 11.41 -56.27 23.88
C LYS A 547 10.55 -57.54 23.76
N LYS A 548 10.93 -58.55 24.57
CA LYS A 548 10.16 -59.71 25.09
C LYS A 548 10.85 -61.07 24.84
N LYS A 549 11.51 -61.57 25.89
CA LYS A 549 11.66 -63.01 26.15
C LYS A 549 11.53 -63.24 27.65
N LYS A 550 10.40 -63.79 28.10
CA LYS A 550 10.28 -64.75 29.22
C LYS A 550 8.85 -65.29 29.36
N LYS A 551 8.77 -66.56 29.79
CA LYS A 551 7.65 -67.52 29.91
C LYS A 551 7.30 -68.23 28.59
N SER A 552 7.59 -69.50 28.32
CA SER A 552 7.59 -70.80 29.04
C SER A 552 6.32 -71.63 28.79
N LYS A 553 6.53 -72.82 28.17
CA LYS A 553 5.77 -74.08 28.23
C LYS A 553 4.32 -74.12 27.72
N GLY A 554 4.04 -75.16 26.94
CA GLY A 554 2.71 -75.79 26.83
C GLY A 554 2.42 -76.30 25.42
N GLU A 555 2.60 -77.61 25.24
CA GLU A 555 2.02 -78.56 24.25
C GLU A 555 1.75 -78.14 22.81
#